data_AF-A0A7W0GHU9-F1
#
_entry.id   AF-A0A7W0GHU9-F1
#
_cell.length_a   1.000
_cell.length_b   1.000
_cell.length_c   1.000
_cell.angle_alpha   90.00
_cell.angle_beta   90.00
_cell.angle_gamma   90.00
#
_symmetry.space_group_name_H-M   'P 1'
#
loop_
_entity.id
_entity.type
_entity.pdbx_description
1 polymer ?
#
loop_
_entity_poly.entity_id
_entity_poly.type
_entity_poly.pdbx_seq_one_letter_code
_entity_poly.pdbx_strand_id
1 'polypeptide(L)'
;MKLPPRSVRRVVGPIVLAAVALLGLLLLPGLLVAAAVASFFLPGHWRAVRLLGFALVWLAVELVALTAAFGLWVASGFGLLLGMQWMQRAHYAILRLVVETVVDAAQVIFRLELATDEVSWSPLEDGVPGSANAMLVLSRHAGPGDSVLLVQTLMNRDHLRRPRIVLKDTLQLDPMLDTYLHRLPAAFVGPLSHPERSVGGLARGLGPEDALLIFPEGGNFSPRRRLRAIQWLRRRGFGAHAAAAE
;
A
#
# COMPACT_ATOMS: atom_id res chain seq x y z
N MET A 1 7.57 14.64 12.15
CA MET A 1 8.57 13.83 12.89
C MET A 1 9.80 13.69 12.01
N LYS A 2 11.01 13.76 12.58
CA LYS A 2 12.23 13.39 11.85
C LYS A 2 12.37 11.86 11.90
N LEU A 3 12.58 11.23 10.75
CA LEU A 3 12.77 9.78 10.67
C LEU A 3 14.21 9.41 11.06
N PRO A 4 14.43 8.27 11.76
CA PRO A 4 15.77 7.74 11.96
C PRO A 4 16.48 7.49 10.61
N PRO A 5 17.82 7.49 10.56
CA PRO A 5 18.57 7.17 9.34
C PRO A 5 18.18 5.82 8.73
N ARG A 6 18.27 5.68 7.41
CA ARG A 6 17.92 4.44 6.69
C ARG A 6 18.66 3.21 7.21
N SER A 7 19.95 3.32 7.53
CA SER A 7 20.75 2.23 8.09
C SER A 7 20.17 1.73 9.41
N VAL A 8 19.78 2.65 10.29
CA VAL A 8 19.16 2.33 11.58
C VAL A 8 17.83 1.61 11.36
N ARG A 9 16.97 2.13 10.48
CA ARG A 9 15.66 1.50 10.21
C ARG A 9 15.80 0.10 9.61
N ARG A 10 16.74 -0.10 8.70
CA ARG A 10 16.99 -1.41 8.06
C ARG A 10 17.49 -2.50 9.00
N VAL A 11 18.11 -2.13 10.11
CA VAL A 11 18.59 -3.09 11.13
C VAL A 11 17.56 -3.22 12.25
N VAL A 12 17.16 -2.09 12.84
CA VAL A 12 16.27 -2.05 14.01
C VAL A 12 14.85 -2.47 13.65
N GLY A 13 14.34 -2.08 12.48
CA GLY A 13 12.97 -2.37 12.07
C GLY A 13 12.65 -3.87 12.05
N PRO A 14 13.39 -4.71 11.30
CA PRO A 14 13.20 -6.16 11.31
C PRO A 14 13.39 -6.80 12.70
N ILE A 15 14.34 -6.32 13.51
CA ILE A 15 14.56 -6.83 14.88
C ILE A 15 13.35 -6.53 15.77
N VAL A 16 12.85 -5.29 15.73
CA VAL A 16 11.66 -4.88 16.50
C VAL A 16 10.45 -5.67 16.04
N LEU A 17 10.26 -5.85 14.73
CA LEU A 17 9.15 -6.65 14.20
C LEU A 17 9.22 -8.10 14.67
N ALA A 18 10.39 -8.74 14.60
CA ALA A 18 10.59 -10.11 15.10
C ALA A 18 10.34 -10.21 16.61
N ALA A 19 10.78 -9.22 17.38
CA ALA A 19 10.51 -9.16 18.83
C ALA A 19 9.01 -9.00 19.13
N VAL A 20 8.30 -8.15 18.38
CA VAL A 20 6.84 -7.99 18.47
C VAL A 20 6.12 -9.29 18.12
N ALA A 21 6.57 -10.02 17.09
CA ALA A 21 6.00 -11.30 16.72
C ALA A 21 6.23 -12.38 17.79
N LEU A 22 7.45 -12.46 18.34
CA LEU A 22 7.76 -13.39 19.42
C LEU A 22 6.93 -13.08 20.68
N LEU A 23 6.83 -11.80 21.04
CA LEU A 23 6.01 -11.36 22.16
C LEU A 23 4.52 -11.65 21.93
N GLY A 24 4.03 -11.38 20.72
CA GLY A 24 2.65 -11.67 20.32
C GLY A 24 2.33 -13.16 20.40
N LEU A 25 3.26 -14.03 19.99
CA LEU A 25 3.12 -15.47 20.12
C LEU A 25 3.08 -15.92 21.59
N LEU A 26 4.00 -15.41 22.41
CA LEU A 26 4.06 -15.73 23.84
C LEU A 26 2.79 -15.29 24.58
N LEU A 27 2.27 -14.11 24.24
CA LEU A 27 1.06 -13.54 24.84
C LEU A 27 -0.23 -14.00 24.18
N LEU A 28 -0.16 -14.81 23.12
CA LEU A 28 -1.32 -15.16 22.29
C LEU A 28 -2.51 -15.71 23.09
N PRO A 29 -2.34 -16.65 24.06
CA PRO A 29 -3.46 -17.14 24.85
C PRO A 29 -4.18 -16.02 25.61
N GLY A 30 -3.40 -15.12 26.22
CA GLY A 30 -3.92 -13.96 26.94
C GLY A 30 -4.57 -12.94 26.01
N LEU A 31 -3.98 -12.67 24.85
CA LEU A 31 -4.52 -11.78 23.82
C LEU A 31 -5.85 -12.31 23.28
N LEU A 32 -6.00 -13.63 23.08
CA LEU A 32 -7.25 -14.23 22.65
C LEU A 32 -8.37 -14.06 23.68
N VAL A 33 -8.08 -14.31 24.96
CA VAL A 33 -9.04 -14.08 26.05
C VAL A 33 -9.41 -12.59 26.12
N ALA A 34 -8.43 -11.70 26.10
CA ALA A 34 -8.65 -10.26 26.13
C ALA A 34 -9.48 -9.78 24.92
N ALA A 35 -9.20 -10.29 23.72
CA ALA A 35 -9.93 -9.96 22.50
C ALA A 35 -11.36 -10.53 22.51
N ALA A 36 -11.56 -11.72 23.08
CA ALA A 36 -12.90 -12.29 23.27
C ALA A 36 -13.71 -11.42 24.23
N VAL A 37 -13.14 -11.02 25.37
CA VAL A 37 -13.77 -10.12 26.35
C VAL A 37 -14.05 -8.76 25.73
N ALA A 38 -13.08 -8.16 25.04
CA ALA A 38 -13.24 -6.87 24.36
C ALA A 38 -14.34 -6.91 23.28
N SER A 39 -14.58 -8.06 22.66
CA SER A 39 -15.63 -8.23 21.64
C SER A 39 -17.04 -8.03 22.21
N PHE A 40 -17.26 -8.18 23.53
CA PHE A 40 -18.55 -7.84 24.15
C PHE A 40 -18.82 -6.33 24.18
N PHE A 41 -17.78 -5.50 24.14
CA PHE A 41 -17.88 -4.03 24.22
C PHE A 41 -17.81 -3.34 22.86
N LEU A 42 -17.59 -4.09 21.78
CA LEU A 42 -17.43 -3.56 20.44
C LEU A 42 -18.62 -3.95 19.56
N PRO A 43 -19.05 -3.08 18.62
CA PRO A 43 -20.12 -3.43 17.71
C PRO A 43 -19.63 -4.47 16.70
N GLY A 44 -20.35 -5.59 16.61
CA GLY A 44 -20.11 -6.70 15.68
C GLY A 44 -19.62 -7.98 16.36
N HIS A 45 -19.98 -9.14 15.80
CA HIS A 45 -19.63 -10.45 16.36
C HIS A 45 -18.11 -10.69 16.31
N TRP A 46 -17.53 -11.04 17.47
CA TRP A 46 -16.11 -11.42 17.63
C TRP A 46 -15.14 -10.40 17.05
N ARG A 47 -15.51 -9.11 17.03
CA ARG A 47 -14.79 -8.09 16.28
C ARG A 47 -13.32 -7.97 16.70
N ALA A 48 -13.03 -7.92 18.01
CA ALA A 48 -11.65 -7.82 18.46
C ALA A 48 -10.85 -9.10 18.17
N VAL A 49 -11.47 -10.28 18.22
CA VAL A 49 -10.82 -11.53 17.82
C VAL A 49 -10.48 -11.55 16.33
N ARG A 50 -11.39 -11.07 15.48
CA ARG A 50 -11.15 -10.92 14.03
C ARG A 50 -10.02 -9.93 13.75
N LEU A 51 -10.01 -8.79 14.43
CA LEU A 51 -8.92 -7.81 14.32
C LEU A 51 -7.57 -8.39 14.76
N LEU A 52 -7.54 -9.13 15.88
CA LEU A 52 -6.33 -9.81 16.35
C LEU A 52 -5.86 -10.86 15.32
N GLY A 53 -6.77 -11.69 14.80
CA GLY A 53 -6.46 -12.67 13.77
C GLY A 53 -5.86 -12.02 12.52
N PHE A 54 -6.46 -10.93 12.05
CA PHE A 54 -5.93 -10.18 10.90
C PHE A 54 -4.57 -9.55 11.18
N ALA A 55 -4.36 -8.98 12.39
CA ALA A 55 -3.07 -8.43 12.79
C ALA A 55 -1.97 -9.50 12.83
N LEU A 56 -2.28 -10.72 13.27
CA LEU A 56 -1.35 -11.85 13.26
C LEU A 56 -1.00 -12.29 11.83
N VAL A 57 -1.99 -12.35 10.92
CA VAL A 57 -1.74 -12.64 9.50
C VAL A 57 -0.85 -11.56 8.89
N TRP A 58 -1.16 -10.28 9.13
CA TRP A 58 -0.36 -9.16 8.64
C TRP A 58 1.09 -9.24 9.12
N LEU A 59 1.29 -9.49 10.42
CA LEU A 59 2.60 -9.64 11.03
C LEU A 59 3.40 -10.82 10.44
N ALA A 60 2.74 -11.96 10.22
CA ALA A 60 3.36 -13.12 9.58
C ALA A 60 3.78 -12.81 8.12
N VAL A 61 2.91 -12.14 7.37
CA VAL A 61 3.19 -11.73 5.99
C VAL A 61 4.37 -10.76 5.93
N GLU A 62 4.45 -9.76 6.82
CA GLU A 62 5.60 -8.86 6.88
C GLU A 62 6.92 -9.60 7.15
N LEU A 63 6.93 -10.54 8.08
CA LEU A 63 8.12 -11.35 8.38
C LEU A 63 8.57 -12.21 7.20
N VAL A 64 7.62 -12.86 6.51
CA VAL A 64 7.91 -13.65 5.30
C VAL A 64 8.44 -12.75 4.19
N ALA A 65 7.82 -11.59 3.97
CA ALA A 65 8.26 -10.62 2.96
C ALA A 65 9.67 -10.10 3.25
N LEU A 66 9.98 -9.74 4.50
CA LEU A 66 11.33 -9.31 4.87
C LEU A 66 12.37 -10.41 4.70
N THR A 67 12.02 -11.65 5.04
CA THR A 67 12.88 -12.81 4.84
C THR A 67 13.15 -13.04 3.35
N ALA A 68 12.12 -12.94 2.51
CA ALA A 68 12.25 -13.04 1.05
C ALA A 68 13.10 -11.89 0.47
N ALA A 69 12.90 -10.66 0.95
CA ALA A 69 13.72 -9.51 0.57
C ALA A 69 15.19 -9.68 0.99
N PHE A 70 15.45 -10.29 2.13
CA PHE A 70 16.82 -10.64 2.55
C PHE A 70 17.42 -11.70 1.61
N GLY A 71 16.68 -12.76 1.28
CA GLY A 71 17.10 -13.77 0.30
C GLY A 71 17.43 -13.17 -1.07
N LEU A 72 16.57 -12.29 -1.59
CA LEU A 72 16.83 -11.56 -2.84
C LEU A 72 18.06 -10.65 -2.74
N TRP A 73 18.29 -10.01 -1.59
CA TRP A 73 19.47 -9.18 -1.40
C TRP A 73 20.76 -10.01 -1.46
N VAL A 74 20.80 -11.17 -0.80
CA VAL A 74 21.94 -12.10 -0.88
C VAL A 74 22.12 -12.59 -2.32
N ALA A 75 21.06 -13.05 -2.98
CA ALA A 75 21.09 -13.53 -4.37
C ALA A 75 21.52 -12.44 -5.38
N SER A 76 21.30 -11.16 -5.07
CA SER A 76 21.76 -10.03 -5.89
C SER A 76 23.26 -9.69 -5.71
N GLY A 77 24.02 -10.50 -4.98
CA GLY A 77 25.40 -10.18 -4.61
C GLY A 77 25.45 -9.05 -3.59
N PHE A 78 24.70 -9.16 -2.49
CA PHE A 78 24.65 -8.16 -1.42
C PHE A 78 24.25 -6.74 -1.88
N GLY A 79 23.42 -6.66 -2.91
CA GLY A 79 22.88 -5.40 -3.39
C GLY A 79 23.38 -4.96 -4.77
N LEU A 80 24.45 -5.57 -5.28
CA LEU A 80 25.12 -5.16 -6.52
C LEU A 80 24.19 -5.21 -7.73
N LEU A 81 23.29 -6.21 -7.78
CA LEU A 81 22.39 -6.45 -8.90
C LEU A 81 20.93 -6.05 -8.61
N LEU A 82 20.65 -5.30 -7.53
CA LEU A 82 19.27 -4.90 -7.19
C LEU A 82 18.58 -4.04 -8.26
N GLY A 83 19.35 -3.26 -9.02
CA GLY A 83 18.83 -2.43 -10.10
C GLY A 83 18.43 -3.21 -11.36
N MET A 84 18.75 -4.50 -11.45
CA MET A 84 18.47 -5.31 -12.63
C MET A 84 16.97 -5.59 -12.78
N GLN A 85 16.50 -5.66 -14.03
CA GLN A 85 15.07 -5.87 -14.33
C GLN A 85 14.51 -7.17 -13.73
N TRP A 86 15.28 -8.26 -13.76
CA TRP A 86 14.84 -9.53 -13.18
C TRP A 86 14.67 -9.46 -11.66
N MET A 87 15.51 -8.66 -10.98
CA MET A 87 15.43 -8.45 -9.54
C MET A 87 14.24 -7.55 -9.18
N GLN A 88 13.96 -6.52 -9.99
CA GLN A 88 12.74 -5.73 -9.84
C GLN A 88 11.47 -6.58 -10.04
N ARG A 89 11.45 -7.45 -11.07
CA ARG A 89 10.34 -8.40 -11.27
C ARG A 89 10.15 -9.32 -10.07
N ALA A 90 11.23 -9.85 -9.50
CA ALA A 90 11.15 -10.69 -8.30
C ALA A 90 10.57 -9.93 -7.09
N HIS A 91 10.97 -8.68 -6.87
CA HIS A 91 10.41 -7.85 -5.79
C HIS A 91 8.93 -7.53 -6.03
N TYR A 92 8.53 -7.21 -7.25
CA TYR A 92 7.12 -7.01 -7.60
C TYR A 92 6.29 -8.28 -7.43
N ALA A 93 6.83 -9.46 -7.77
CA ALA A 93 6.14 -10.74 -7.59
C ALA A 93 5.88 -11.03 -6.10
N ILE A 94 6.86 -10.78 -5.22
CA ILE A 94 6.64 -10.94 -3.77
C ILE A 94 5.63 -9.90 -3.26
N LEU A 95 5.75 -8.63 -3.69
CA LEU A 95 4.81 -7.59 -3.28
C LEU A 95 3.38 -7.93 -3.70
N ARG A 96 3.19 -8.51 -4.90
CA ARG A 96 1.90 -9.03 -5.36
C ARG A 96 1.35 -10.07 -4.39
N LEU A 97 2.15 -11.10 -4.08
CA LEU A 97 1.74 -12.17 -3.17
C LEU A 97 1.40 -11.64 -1.76
N VAL A 98 2.18 -10.69 -1.26
CA VAL A 98 1.94 -10.04 0.04
C VAL A 98 0.58 -9.35 0.04
N VAL A 99 0.31 -8.52 -0.96
CA VAL A 99 -0.92 -7.74 -1.05
C VAL A 99 -2.13 -8.65 -1.29
N GLU A 100 -1.99 -9.67 -2.15
CA GLU A 100 -3.01 -10.70 -2.40
C GLU A 100 -3.37 -11.45 -1.11
N THR A 101 -2.37 -11.97 -0.39
CA THR A 101 -2.57 -12.69 0.88
C THR A 101 -3.29 -11.83 1.93
N VAL A 102 -2.90 -10.56 2.04
CA VAL A 102 -3.51 -9.62 2.99
C VAL A 102 -4.96 -9.33 2.62
N VAL A 103 -5.27 -9.11 1.34
CA VAL A 103 -6.64 -8.84 0.90
C VAL A 103 -7.51 -10.08 1.04
N ASP A 104 -7.02 -11.26 0.68
CA ASP A 104 -7.75 -12.54 0.85
C ASP A 104 -8.05 -12.78 2.34
N ALA A 105 -7.07 -12.54 3.21
CA ALA A 105 -7.27 -12.61 4.65
C ALA A 105 -8.31 -11.60 5.13
N ALA A 106 -8.33 -10.38 4.59
CA ALA A 106 -9.36 -9.39 4.92
C ALA A 106 -10.75 -9.82 4.43
N GLN A 107 -10.87 -10.38 3.23
CA GLN A 107 -12.12 -10.92 2.70
C GLN A 107 -12.67 -12.04 3.57
N VAL A 108 -11.84 -13.01 3.95
CA VAL A 108 -12.26 -14.12 4.81
C VAL A 108 -12.55 -13.64 6.24
N ILE A 109 -11.59 -12.95 6.87
CA ILE A 109 -11.69 -12.58 8.28
C ILE A 109 -12.75 -11.52 8.46
N PHE A 110 -12.83 -10.48 7.63
CA PHE A 110 -13.79 -9.38 7.77
C PHE A 110 -15.10 -9.57 6.99
N ARG A 111 -15.23 -10.63 6.17
CA ARG A 111 -16.35 -10.78 5.22
C ARG A 111 -16.45 -9.54 4.34
N LEU A 112 -15.29 -9.06 3.90
CA LEU A 112 -15.21 -7.90 3.02
C LEU A 112 -15.67 -8.33 1.62
N GLU A 113 -16.72 -7.69 1.13
CA GLU A 113 -17.18 -7.83 -0.25
C GLU A 113 -16.67 -6.65 -1.06
N LEU A 114 -15.97 -6.94 -2.16
CA LEU A 114 -15.52 -5.93 -3.11
C LEU A 114 -16.51 -5.91 -4.27
N ALA A 115 -17.36 -4.89 -4.29
CA ALA A 115 -18.25 -4.63 -5.42
C ALA A 115 -17.52 -3.73 -6.42
N THR A 116 -17.46 -4.16 -7.67
CA THR A 116 -16.96 -3.37 -8.80
C THR A 116 -18.08 -3.23 -9.81
N ASP A 117 -18.41 -2.00 -10.19
CA ASP A 117 -19.56 -1.72 -11.05
C ASP A 117 -19.35 -2.15 -12.52
N GLU A 118 -18.15 -2.59 -12.92
CA GLU A 118 -17.82 -2.98 -14.29
C GLU A 118 -16.93 -4.23 -14.41
N VAL A 119 -17.06 -4.95 -15.54
CA VAL A 119 -16.16 -6.02 -15.98
C VAL A 119 -14.78 -5.41 -16.23
N SER A 120 -13.81 -5.72 -15.36
CA SER A 120 -12.38 -5.41 -15.52
C SER A 120 -12.09 -4.04 -16.16
N TRP A 121 -11.77 -3.04 -15.35
CA TRP A 121 -11.19 -1.80 -15.85
C TRP A 121 -9.76 -2.10 -16.40
N SER A 122 -9.65 -2.73 -17.57
CA SER A 122 -8.54 -2.39 -18.44
C SER A 122 -8.93 -1.02 -18.99
N PRO A 123 -8.20 0.07 -18.69
CA PRO A 123 -8.48 1.37 -19.34
C PRO A 123 -8.22 1.34 -20.85
N LEU A 124 -7.78 0.20 -21.36
CA LEU A 124 -7.47 -0.05 -22.74
C LEU A 124 -8.61 -0.92 -23.27
N GLU A 125 -9.34 -0.38 -24.25
CA GLU A 125 -10.47 -1.01 -24.95
C GLU A 125 -10.05 -2.27 -25.75
N ASP A 126 -8.96 -2.94 -25.37
CA ASP A 126 -8.50 -4.18 -25.97
C ASP A 126 -9.08 -5.41 -25.26
N GLY A 127 -9.64 -5.26 -24.05
CA GLY A 127 -10.16 -6.38 -23.26
C GLY A 127 -9.08 -7.39 -22.87
N VAL A 128 -7.80 -7.02 -22.98
CA VAL A 128 -6.66 -7.89 -22.67
C VAL A 128 -6.09 -7.50 -21.31
N PRO A 129 -6.08 -8.43 -20.33
CA PRO A 129 -5.34 -8.25 -19.09
C PRO A 129 -3.88 -7.83 -19.33
N GLY A 130 -3.42 -6.76 -18.69
CA GLY A 130 -2.02 -6.32 -18.79
C GLY A 130 -1.66 -5.50 -20.04
N SER A 131 -2.61 -4.78 -20.63
CA SER A 131 -2.39 -3.93 -21.82
C SER A 131 -1.13 -3.05 -21.74
N ALA A 132 -0.36 -2.97 -22.83
CA ALA A 132 1.03 -2.50 -22.87
C ALA A 132 1.24 -0.97 -22.75
N ASN A 133 0.26 -0.21 -22.26
CA ASN A 133 0.40 1.24 -22.06
C ASN A 133 0.57 1.59 -20.58
N ALA A 134 1.51 2.51 -20.33
CA ALA A 134 1.69 3.09 -19.01
C ALA A 134 0.39 3.75 -18.52
N MET A 135 0.05 3.54 -17.25
CA MET A 135 -1.19 4.05 -16.67
C MET A 135 -0.93 5.20 -15.69
N LEU A 136 -1.80 6.21 -15.71
CA LEU A 136 -1.94 7.18 -14.64
C LEU A 136 -3.23 6.90 -13.88
N VAL A 137 -3.11 6.53 -12.61
CA VAL A 137 -4.22 6.16 -11.75
C VAL A 137 -4.42 7.27 -10.72
N LEU A 138 -5.53 8.00 -10.86
CA LEU A 138 -5.91 9.09 -9.96
C LEU A 138 -7.04 8.59 -9.07
N SER A 139 -6.74 8.35 -7.80
CA SER A 139 -7.71 7.77 -6.87
C SER A 139 -8.02 8.69 -5.69
N ARG A 140 -9.25 8.62 -5.21
CA ARG A 140 -9.64 9.22 -3.92
C ARG A 140 -9.19 8.31 -2.80
N HIS A 141 -8.61 8.90 -1.75
CA HIS A 141 -8.29 8.18 -0.52
C HIS A 141 -9.54 8.16 0.39
N ALA A 142 -10.23 7.02 0.46
CA ALA A 142 -11.42 6.76 1.25
C ALA A 142 -11.16 6.03 2.59
N GLY A 143 -9.92 5.59 2.92
CA GLY A 143 -9.64 5.02 4.24
C GLY A 143 -8.28 4.30 4.39
N PRO A 144 -7.95 3.80 5.59
CA PRO A 144 -6.62 3.25 5.90
C PRO A 144 -6.22 1.97 5.12
N GLY A 145 -7.18 1.26 4.52
CA GLY A 145 -6.93 0.04 3.73
C GLY A 145 -7.21 0.17 2.23
N ASP A 146 -7.70 1.32 1.76
CA ASP A 146 -8.11 1.49 0.36
C ASP A 146 -6.94 1.38 -0.63
N SER A 147 -5.75 1.75 -0.19
CA SER A 147 -4.55 1.85 -1.00
C SER A 147 -4.00 0.45 -1.21
N VAL A 148 -4.15 -0.42 -0.20
CA VAL A 148 -3.85 -1.85 -0.32
C VAL A 148 -4.81 -2.49 -1.30
N LEU A 149 -6.12 -2.22 -1.19
CA LEU A 149 -7.12 -2.74 -2.14
C LEU A 149 -6.84 -2.26 -3.57
N LEU A 150 -6.54 -0.98 -3.77
CA LEU A 150 -6.26 -0.42 -5.08
C LEU A 150 -4.95 -0.96 -5.68
N VAL A 151 -3.89 -1.08 -4.87
CA VAL A 151 -2.63 -1.72 -5.28
C VAL A 151 -2.87 -3.20 -5.59
N GLN A 152 -3.69 -3.90 -4.81
CA GLN A 152 -4.09 -5.28 -5.09
C GLN A 152 -4.76 -5.36 -6.44
N THR A 153 -5.73 -4.49 -6.73
CA THR A 153 -6.43 -4.52 -8.01
C THR A 153 -5.45 -4.24 -9.14
N LEU A 154 -4.58 -3.23 -9.03
CA LEU A 154 -3.57 -2.97 -10.06
C LEU A 154 -2.61 -4.16 -10.30
N MET A 155 -2.24 -4.89 -9.26
CA MET A 155 -1.27 -5.99 -9.33
C MET A 155 -1.88 -7.36 -9.61
N ASN A 156 -3.20 -7.50 -9.54
CA ASN A 156 -3.88 -8.78 -9.68
C ASN A 156 -3.70 -9.35 -11.10
N ARG A 157 -4.20 -10.58 -11.30
CA ARG A 157 -4.11 -11.29 -12.58
C ARG A 157 -4.76 -10.56 -13.76
N ASP A 158 -5.73 -9.68 -13.51
CA ASP A 158 -6.50 -9.01 -14.54
C ASP A 158 -5.79 -7.74 -15.03
N HIS A 159 -4.95 -7.11 -14.20
CA HIS A 159 -4.29 -5.85 -14.54
C HIS A 159 -2.77 -5.98 -14.68
N LEU A 160 -2.13 -6.91 -13.97
CA LEU A 160 -0.69 -7.23 -14.04
C LEU A 160 0.24 -6.01 -14.05
N ARG A 161 -0.14 -4.95 -13.34
CA ARG A 161 0.63 -3.70 -13.29
C ARG A 161 1.74 -3.75 -12.26
N ARG A 162 2.72 -2.89 -12.49
CA ARG A 162 3.82 -2.55 -11.58
C ARG A 162 3.53 -1.16 -11.01
N PRO A 163 2.89 -1.06 -9.83
CA PRO A 163 2.53 0.23 -9.27
C PRO A 163 3.79 1.03 -8.93
N ARG A 164 3.77 2.30 -9.31
CA ARG A 164 4.69 3.33 -8.86
C ARG A 164 3.90 4.29 -7.99
N ILE A 165 4.21 4.31 -6.71
CA ILE A 165 3.35 4.93 -5.70
C ILE A 165 4.05 6.09 -4.99
N VAL A 166 3.28 7.13 -4.70
CA VAL A 166 3.68 8.21 -3.81
C VAL A 166 3.06 7.97 -2.45
N LEU A 167 3.89 7.92 -1.41
CA LEU A 167 3.42 7.67 -0.06
C LEU A 167 3.97 8.67 0.94
N LYS A 168 3.33 8.71 2.11
CA LYS A 168 3.80 9.52 3.24
C LYS A 168 5.13 8.98 3.76
N ASP A 169 6.06 9.87 4.06
CA ASP A 169 7.39 9.54 4.59
C ASP A 169 7.35 8.64 5.84
N THR A 170 6.37 8.81 6.73
CA THR A 170 6.20 8.01 7.94
C THR A 170 5.96 6.52 7.69
N LEU A 171 5.53 6.12 6.49
CA LEU A 171 5.39 4.69 6.15
C LEU A 171 6.74 3.96 6.07
N GLN A 172 7.86 4.69 6.04
CA GLN A 172 9.20 4.12 6.19
C GLN A 172 9.49 3.58 7.59
N LEU A 173 8.58 3.76 8.56
CA LEU A 173 8.68 3.13 9.88
C LEU A 173 8.28 1.66 9.85
N ASP A 174 7.47 1.26 8.88
CA ASP A 174 7.22 -0.14 8.58
C ASP A 174 8.45 -0.72 7.85
N PRO A 175 9.12 -1.74 8.41
CA PRO A 175 10.35 -2.27 7.84
C PRO A 175 10.15 -2.94 6.47
N MET A 176 8.98 -3.56 6.23
CA MET A 176 8.65 -4.20 4.97
C MET A 176 8.45 -3.14 3.88
N LEU A 177 7.63 -2.13 4.15
CA LEU A 177 7.43 -1.00 3.23
C LEU A 177 8.73 -0.23 2.98
N ASP A 178 9.51 0.06 4.02
CA ASP A 178 10.83 0.71 3.87
C ASP A 178 11.77 -0.12 2.98
N THR A 179 11.78 -1.44 3.13
CA THR A 179 12.67 -2.30 2.35
C THR A 179 12.24 -2.40 0.89
N TYR A 180 10.97 -2.70 0.63
CA TYR A 180 10.47 -2.92 -0.73
C TYR A 180 10.38 -1.63 -1.54
N LEU A 181 9.87 -0.54 -0.94
CA LEU A 181 9.63 0.71 -1.65
C LEU A 181 10.91 1.54 -1.87
N HIS A 182 12.03 1.15 -1.27
CA HIS A 182 13.36 1.64 -1.66
C HIS A 182 14.03 0.81 -2.76
N ARG A 183 13.48 -0.36 -3.11
CA ARG A 183 13.99 -1.26 -4.16
C ARG A 183 13.12 -1.26 -5.41
N LEU A 184 11.88 -0.79 -5.28
CA LEU A 184 10.93 -0.58 -6.36
C LEU A 184 10.74 0.93 -6.63
N PRO A 185 10.29 1.33 -7.84
CA PRO A 185 9.97 2.71 -8.14
C PRO A 185 8.83 3.29 -7.27
N ALA A 186 9.18 3.86 -6.12
CA ALA A 186 8.25 4.55 -5.22
C ALA A 186 8.89 5.83 -4.69
N ALA A 187 8.05 6.77 -4.24
CA ALA A 187 8.51 8.03 -3.66
C ALA A 187 7.86 8.30 -2.31
N PHE A 188 8.70 8.60 -1.32
CA PHE A 188 8.26 9.04 0.00
C PHE A 188 8.23 10.57 0.06
N VAL A 189 7.07 11.12 0.41
CA VAL A 189 6.80 12.56 0.48
C VAL A 189 6.52 12.94 1.94
N GLY A 190 7.32 13.86 2.45
CA GLY A 190 7.23 14.43 3.79
C GLY A 190 7.15 15.96 3.77
N PRO A 191 7.08 16.62 4.94
CA PRO A 191 6.89 18.08 5.03
C PRO A 191 7.94 18.93 4.31
N LEU A 192 9.16 18.42 4.15
CA LEU A 192 10.29 19.10 3.52
C LEU A 192 10.56 18.64 2.09
N SER A 193 9.74 17.71 1.57
CA SER A 193 9.90 17.19 0.21
C SER A 193 9.24 18.11 -0.82
N HIS A 194 9.60 17.94 -2.09
CA HIS A 194 8.94 18.61 -3.21
C HIS A 194 8.07 17.59 -3.96
N PRO A 195 6.76 17.48 -3.64
CA PRO A 195 5.89 16.43 -4.19
C PRO A 195 5.90 16.38 -5.72
N GLU A 196 5.91 17.55 -6.37
CA GLU A 196 5.94 17.66 -7.84
C GLU A 196 7.20 17.01 -8.45
N ARG A 197 8.37 17.21 -7.83
CA ARG A 197 9.62 16.59 -8.29
C ARG A 197 9.60 15.07 -8.08
N SER A 198 9.04 14.62 -6.96
CA SER A 198 8.88 13.19 -6.66
C SER A 198 7.96 12.52 -7.68
N VAL A 199 6.80 13.12 -7.96
CA VAL A 199 5.85 12.64 -8.98
C VAL A 199 6.49 12.63 -10.36
N GLY A 200 7.13 13.74 -10.78
CA GLY A 200 7.84 13.81 -12.06
C GLY A 200 9.02 12.84 -12.16
N GLY A 201 9.63 12.45 -11.03
CA GLY A 201 10.62 11.37 -10.95
C GLY A 201 10.02 10.01 -11.27
N LEU A 202 8.87 9.68 -10.67
CA LEU A 202 8.18 8.40 -10.89
C LEU A 202 7.56 8.29 -12.28
N ALA A 203 7.07 9.41 -12.82
CA ALA A 203 6.49 9.48 -14.16
C ALA A 203 7.53 9.27 -15.28
N ARG A 204 8.82 9.54 -15.00
CA ARG A 204 9.88 9.35 -16.00
C ARG A 204 10.12 7.86 -16.25
N GLY A 205 10.18 7.50 -17.54
CA GLY A 205 10.45 6.14 -17.98
C GLY A 205 9.40 5.14 -17.50
N LEU A 206 8.12 5.55 -17.44
CA LEU A 206 7.03 4.59 -17.29
C LEU A 206 7.05 3.62 -18.46
N GLY A 207 7.14 2.34 -18.15
CA GLY A 207 7.07 1.26 -19.11
C GLY A 207 5.63 0.78 -19.33
N PRO A 208 5.45 -0.14 -20.30
CA PRO A 208 4.16 -0.74 -20.66
C PRO A 208 3.32 -1.28 -19.51
N GLU A 209 3.97 -1.87 -18.51
CA GLU A 209 3.32 -2.53 -17.37
C GLU A 209 3.21 -1.60 -16.14
N ASP A 210 3.74 -0.38 -16.20
CA ASP A 210 3.76 0.50 -15.02
C ASP A 210 2.45 1.24 -14.84
N ALA A 211 2.05 1.42 -13.58
CA ALA A 211 0.92 2.26 -13.19
C ALA A 211 1.36 3.29 -12.15
N LEU A 212 1.39 4.57 -12.52
CA LEU A 212 1.64 5.65 -11.59
C LEU A 212 0.36 5.95 -10.81
N LEU A 213 0.34 5.58 -9.53
CA LEU A 213 -0.78 5.79 -8.63
C LEU A 213 -0.56 7.05 -7.78
N ILE A 214 -1.50 8.00 -7.90
CA ILE A 214 -1.50 9.27 -7.19
C ILE A 214 -2.84 9.46 -6.48
N PHE A 215 -2.78 9.94 -5.23
CA PHE A 215 -3.92 10.44 -4.49
C PHE A 215 -3.91 11.97 -4.51
N PRO A 216 -4.52 12.62 -5.53
CA PRO A 216 -4.38 14.06 -5.75
C PRO A 216 -4.90 14.92 -4.59
N GLU A 217 -5.83 14.38 -3.79
CA GLU A 217 -6.36 15.05 -2.60
C GLU A 217 -5.34 15.15 -1.45
N GLY A 218 -4.24 14.39 -1.49
CA GLY A 218 -3.15 14.45 -0.49
C GLY A 218 -3.53 13.91 0.90
N GLY A 219 -4.69 13.30 1.04
CA GLY A 219 -5.09 12.57 2.25
C GLY A 219 -6.55 12.14 2.23
N ASN A 220 -7.00 11.52 3.33
CA ASN A 220 -8.36 10.99 3.45
C ASN A 220 -9.44 12.03 3.11
N PHE A 221 -10.46 11.56 2.40
CA PHE A 221 -11.68 12.30 2.15
C PHE A 221 -12.32 12.76 3.46
N SER A 222 -12.84 13.98 3.47
CA SER A 222 -13.78 14.44 4.49
C SER A 222 -14.72 15.47 3.89
N PRO A 223 -15.97 15.59 4.38
CA PRO A 223 -16.92 16.60 3.89
C PRO A 223 -16.32 18.01 3.91
N ARG A 224 -15.55 18.33 4.97
CA ARG A 224 -14.85 19.61 5.11
C ARG A 224 -13.75 19.83 4.07
N ARG A 225 -13.03 18.78 3.64
CA ARG A 225 -12.01 18.90 2.57
C ARG A 225 -12.66 19.06 1.21
N ARG A 226 -13.72 18.30 0.93
CA ARG A 226 -14.54 18.44 -0.28
C ARG A 226 -15.05 19.87 -0.45
N LEU A 227 -15.72 20.41 0.57
CA LEU A 227 -16.24 21.78 0.54
C LEU A 227 -15.12 22.82 0.31
N ARG A 228 -13.97 22.65 0.94
CA ARG A 228 -12.82 23.53 0.72
C ARG A 228 -12.28 23.46 -0.71
N ALA A 229 -12.24 22.27 -1.31
CA ALA A 229 -11.83 22.09 -2.70
C ALA A 229 -12.82 22.76 -3.67
N ILE A 230 -14.13 22.59 -3.47
CA ILE A 230 -15.18 23.26 -4.26
C ILE A 230 -15.06 24.79 -4.14
N GLN A 231 -14.89 25.31 -2.92
CA GLN A 231 -14.69 26.74 -2.70
C GLN A 231 -13.42 27.26 -3.38
N TRP A 232 -12.34 26.47 -3.39
CA TRP A 232 -11.11 26.82 -4.10
C TRP A 232 -11.33 26.87 -5.61
N LEU A 233 -12.05 25.90 -6.20
CA LEU A 233 -12.42 25.89 -7.62
C LEU A 233 -13.24 27.14 -7.98
N ARG A 234 -14.26 27.48 -7.17
CA ARG A 234 -15.06 28.70 -7.35
C ARG A 234 -14.19 29.96 -7.31
N ARG A 235 -13.31 30.10 -6.31
CA ARG A 235 -12.41 31.25 -6.20
C ARG A 235 -11.42 31.39 -7.36
N ARG A 236 -11.05 30.29 -8.01
CA ARG A 236 -10.16 30.26 -9.18
C ARG A 236 -10.88 30.44 -10.51
N GLY A 237 -12.20 30.63 -10.51
CA GLY A 237 -13.00 30.79 -11.73
C GLY A 237 -13.39 29.48 -12.42
N PHE A 238 -13.11 28.32 -11.81
CA PHE A 238 -13.48 27.01 -12.35
C PHE A 238 -14.94 26.63 -12.00
N GLY A 239 -15.89 27.49 -12.35
CA GLY A 239 -17.31 27.37 -11.95
C GLY A 239 -17.97 26.04 -12.37
N ALA A 240 -17.73 25.58 -13.61
CA ALA A 240 -18.27 24.31 -14.10
C ALA A 240 -17.74 23.10 -13.30
N HIS A 241 -16.45 23.10 -12.95
CA HIS A 241 -15.84 22.03 -12.15
C HIS A 241 -16.33 22.06 -10.70
N ALA A 242 -16.58 23.25 -10.16
CA ALA A 242 -17.18 23.39 -8.83
C ALA A 242 -18.60 22.81 -8.80
N ALA A 243 -19.44 23.14 -9.80
CA ALA A 243 -20.81 22.63 -9.90
C ALA A 243 -20.86 21.10 -10.08
N ALA A 244 -19.96 20.54 -10.89
CA ALA A 244 -19.84 19.08 -11.04
C ALA A 244 -19.37 18.37 -9.76
N ALA A 245 -18.72 19.09 -8.85
CA ALA A 245 -18.19 18.57 -7.60
C ALA A 245 -19.15 18.73 -6.40
N GLU A 246 -20.31 19.37 -6.57
CA GLU A 246 -21.34 19.61 -5.54
C GLU A 246 -22.23 18.39 -5.27
#